data_AF-A0A8R1I808-F1
#
_entry.id   AF-A0A8R1I808-F1
#
_cell.length_a   1.000
_cell.length_b   1.000
_cell.length_c   1.000
_cell.angle_alpha   90.00
_cell.angle_beta   90.00
_cell.angle_gamma   90.00
#
_symmetry.space_group_name_H-M   'P 1'
#
loop_
_entity.id
_entity.type
_entity.pdbx_description
1 polymer ?
#
loop_
_entity_poly.entity_id
_entity_poly.type
_entity_poly.pdbx_seq_one_letter_code
_entity_poly.pdbx_strand_id
1 'polypeptide(L)'
;MLSGYTNLGKSPIFFSASNDSADYSSDVWMDPCYERFYEVGADYVVYWFVNDDMYCEALVRGNTETEYNPTYKLKYLARVEHKKTWCPKQV
;
A
#
# COMPACT_ATOMS: atom_id res chain seq x y z
N MET A 1 -8.13 -3.40 12.39
CA MET A 1 -7.17 -2.30 12.20
C MET A 1 -7.33 -1.58 10.86
N LEU A 2 -7.68 -2.26 9.76
CA LEU A 2 -7.97 -1.64 8.44
C LEU A 2 -9.47 -1.50 8.11
N SER A 3 -10.37 -1.87 9.03
CA SER A 3 -11.81 -1.69 8.84
C SER A 3 -12.14 -0.20 8.74
N GLY A 4 -12.94 0.18 7.74
CA GLY A 4 -13.31 1.57 7.47
C GLY A 4 -12.29 2.34 6.61
N TYR A 5 -11.29 1.66 6.03
CA TYR A 5 -10.36 2.25 5.08
C TYR A 5 -10.57 1.67 3.67
N THR A 6 -10.37 2.49 2.65
CA THR A 6 -10.57 2.12 1.24
C THR A 6 -9.42 2.61 0.37
N ASN A 7 -9.17 1.91 -0.73
CA ASN A 7 -8.25 2.31 -1.80
C ASN A 7 -8.91 3.20 -2.86
N LEU A 8 -10.13 3.70 -2.62
CA LEU A 8 -10.96 4.46 -3.56
C LEU A 8 -11.23 3.73 -4.89
N GLY A 9 -11.25 2.39 -4.87
CA GLY A 9 -11.45 1.57 -6.07
C GLY A 9 -10.26 1.54 -7.01
N LYS A 10 -9.10 2.08 -6.62
CA LYS A 10 -7.87 1.96 -7.41
C LYS A 10 -7.27 0.57 -7.24
N SER A 11 -6.84 -0.03 -8.34
CA SER A 11 -6.17 -1.34 -8.30
C SER A 11 -4.88 -1.27 -7.46
N PRO A 12 -4.58 -2.34 -6.68
CA PRO A 12 -3.28 -2.49 -6.03
C PRO A 12 -2.14 -2.41 -7.05
N ILE A 13 -1.05 -1.77 -6.66
CA ILE A 13 0.17 -1.74 -7.46
C ILE A 13 0.87 -3.08 -7.26
N PHE A 14 1.21 -3.74 -8.36
CA PHE A 14 1.77 -5.08 -8.38
C PHE A 14 3.28 -5.05 -8.60
N PHE A 15 4.00 -5.85 -7.82
CA PHE A 15 5.42 -6.07 -7.94
C PHE A 15 5.67 -7.59 -7.97
N SER A 16 6.07 -8.09 -9.14
CA SER A 16 6.28 -9.54 -9.28
C SER A 16 7.62 -9.96 -8.71
N ALA A 17 7.61 -11.01 -7.88
CA ALA A 17 8.85 -11.63 -7.41
C ALA A 17 9.63 -12.34 -8.53
N SER A 18 8.97 -12.64 -9.65
CA SER A 18 9.62 -13.21 -10.85
C SER A 18 10.20 -12.15 -11.79
N ASN A 19 10.09 -10.87 -11.45
CA ASN A 19 10.69 -9.81 -12.26
C ASN A 19 12.17 -9.64 -11.94
N ASP A 20 13.01 -10.47 -12.54
CA ASP A 20 14.47 -10.44 -12.37
C ASP A 20 15.13 -9.13 -12.84
N SER A 21 14.41 -8.29 -13.59
CA SER A 21 14.89 -6.97 -14.03
C SER A 21 14.62 -5.84 -13.03
N ALA A 22 13.80 -6.08 -12.01
CA ALA A 22 13.49 -5.10 -10.98
C ALA A 22 14.54 -5.11 -9.87
N ASP A 23 15.04 -3.93 -9.50
CA ASP A 23 15.93 -3.77 -8.36
C ASP A 23 15.13 -3.58 -7.07
N TYR A 24 14.67 -4.70 -6.50
CA TYR A 24 14.01 -4.72 -5.19
C TYR A 24 14.98 -4.52 -4.00
N SER A 25 16.27 -4.28 -4.26
CA SER A 25 17.25 -3.91 -3.23
C SER A 25 17.46 -2.40 -3.11
N SER A 26 16.99 -1.64 -4.11
CA SER A 26 16.99 -0.18 -4.11
C SER A 26 16.14 0.40 -2.96
N ASP A 27 16.46 1.61 -2.53
CA ASP A 27 15.66 2.37 -1.59
C ASP A 27 14.38 2.98 -2.22
N VAL A 28 14.29 3.03 -3.56
CA VAL A 28 13.20 3.71 -4.29
C VAL A 28 12.18 2.77 -4.94
N TRP A 29 12.33 1.44 -4.86
CA TRP A 29 11.41 0.55 -5.59
C TRP A 29 9.96 0.64 -5.08
N MET A 30 9.75 1.11 -3.83
CA MET A 30 8.43 1.37 -3.25
C MET A 30 7.83 2.73 -3.65
N ASP A 31 8.56 3.59 -4.36
CA ASP A 31 8.12 4.94 -4.73
C ASP A 31 6.73 4.99 -5.38
N PRO A 32 6.34 4.07 -6.28
CA PRO A 32 4.99 4.07 -6.84
C PRO A 32 3.88 4.01 -5.77
N CYS A 33 4.13 3.33 -4.65
CA CYS A 33 3.19 3.26 -3.52
C CYS A 33 3.07 4.59 -2.80
N TYR A 34 4.20 5.29 -2.62
CA TYR A 34 4.24 6.61 -1.99
C TYR A 34 3.65 7.69 -2.90
N GLU A 35 3.92 7.63 -4.21
CA GLU A 35 3.28 8.50 -5.21
C GLU A 35 1.76 8.35 -5.16
N ARG A 36 1.27 7.10 -5.17
CA ARG A 36 -0.17 6.81 -5.04
C ARG A 36 -0.73 7.32 -3.71
N PHE A 37 0.04 7.20 -2.63
CA PHE A 37 -0.34 7.74 -1.33
C PHE A 37 -0.57 9.25 -1.37
N TYR A 38 0.35 10.00 -2.00
CA TYR A 38 0.19 11.45 -2.14
C TYR A 38 -0.93 11.80 -3.12
N GLU A 39 -1.10 11.03 -4.21
CA GLU A 39 -2.15 11.21 -5.20
C GLU A 39 -3.56 11.18 -4.58
N VAL A 40 -3.82 10.22 -3.68
CA VAL A 40 -5.15 10.05 -3.07
C VAL A 40 -5.29 10.71 -1.69
N GLY A 41 -4.23 11.31 -1.16
CA GLY A 41 -4.23 11.83 0.20
C GLY A 41 -4.46 10.75 1.26
N ALA A 42 -3.82 9.59 1.08
CA ALA A 42 -3.98 8.45 1.97
C ALA A 42 -3.48 8.70 3.41
N ASP A 43 -3.96 7.86 4.32
CA ASP A 43 -3.49 7.78 5.71
C ASP A 43 -2.44 6.67 5.86
N TYR A 44 -2.61 5.57 5.11
CA TYR A 44 -1.74 4.40 5.14
C TYR A 44 -1.26 3.98 3.75
N VAL A 45 -0.08 3.38 3.71
CA VAL A 45 0.32 2.44 2.66
C VAL A 45 0.31 1.05 3.25
N VAL A 46 -0.34 0.11 2.60
CA VAL A 46 -0.42 -1.28 3.02
C VAL A 46 0.22 -2.15 1.96
N TYR A 47 1.08 -3.07 2.41
CA TYR A 47 1.73 -4.05 1.56
C TYR A 47 1.20 -5.45 1.87
N TRP A 48 0.85 -6.16 0.82
CA TRP A 48 0.34 -7.51 0.85
C TRP A 48 1.32 -8.45 0.17
N PHE A 49 1.54 -9.61 0.75
CA PHE A 49 2.33 -10.68 0.16
C PHE A 49 1.41 -11.85 -0.18
N VAL A 50 1.19 -12.08 -1.46
CA VAL A 50 0.19 -13.03 -1.98
C VAL A 50 0.85 -13.88 -3.04
N ASN A 51 0.94 -15.20 -2.80
CA ASN A 51 1.52 -16.16 -3.73
C ASN A 51 2.93 -15.75 -4.20
N ASP A 52 3.80 -15.39 -3.26
CA ASP A 52 5.16 -14.92 -3.47
C ASP A 52 5.32 -13.56 -4.17
N ASP A 53 4.24 -12.96 -4.67
CA ASP A 53 4.27 -11.60 -5.19
C ASP A 53 3.84 -10.58 -4.13
N MET A 54 4.25 -9.32 -4.34
CA MET A 54 3.93 -8.24 -3.44
C MET A 54 3.06 -7.18 -4.12
N TYR A 55 2.10 -6.69 -3.35
CA TYR A 55 1.14 -5.69 -3.78
C TYR A 55 1.13 -4.55 -2.79
N CYS A 56 0.93 -3.32 -3.25
CA CYS A 56 0.71 -2.21 -2.35
C CYS A 56 -0.58 -1.43 -2.66
N GLU A 57 -1.18 -0.90 -1.60
CA GLU A 57 -2.36 -0.06 -1.65
C GLU A 57 -2.17 1.17 -0.79
N ALA A 58 -2.59 2.33 -1.31
CA ALA A 58 -2.75 3.52 -0.50
C ALA A 58 -4.20 3.57 0.01
N LEU A 59 -4.37 3.69 1.32
CA LEU A 59 -5.67 3.63 1.96
C LEU A 59 -6.03 4.96 2.60
N VAL A 60 -7.22 5.46 2.27
CA VAL A 60 -7.86 6.63 2.88
C VAL A 60 -8.96 6.16 3.83
N ARG A 61 -9.28 6.97 4.83
CA ARG A 61 -10.47 6.76 5.66
C ARG A 61 -11.74 6.85 4.80
N GLY A 62 -12.51 5.78 4.79
CA GLY A 62 -13.81 5.71 4.14
C GLY A 62 -14.91 6.43 4.95
N ASN A 63 -16.09 6.56 4.34
CA ASN A 63 -17.26 7.07 5.06
C ASN A 63 -17.76 6.06 6.12
N THR A 64 -18.56 6.53 7.08
CA THR A 64 -19.07 5.68 8.17
C THR A 64 -20.26 4.81 7.78
N GLU A 65 -20.82 5.02 6.58
CA GLU A 65 -22.04 4.36 6.11
C GLU A 65 -21.75 3.11 5.27
N THR A 66 -20.53 2.99 4.75
CA THR A 66 -20.11 1.88 3.89
C THR A 66 -19.15 0.98 4.65
N GLU A 67 -19.42 -0.32 4.63
CA GLU A 67 -18.46 -1.31 5.12
C GLU A 67 -17.33 -1.47 4.11
N TYR A 68 -16.14 -1.03 4.48
CA TYR A 68 -14.95 -1.24 3.68
C TYR A 68 -14.17 -2.44 4.17
N ASN A 69 -14.06 -3.43 3.29
CA ASN A 69 -13.26 -4.61 3.49
C ASN A 69 -11.89 -4.46 2.81
N PRO A 70 -10.80 -4.91 3.44
CA PRO A 70 -9.50 -4.94 2.79
C PRO A 70 -9.53 -5.80 1.52
N THR A 71 -8.78 -5.38 0.50
CA THR A 71 -8.69 -6.09 -0.79
C THR A 71 -8.20 -7.53 -0.61
N TYR A 72 -7.27 -7.75 0.31
CA TYR A 72 -6.73 -9.07 0.62
C TYR A 72 -7.04 -9.48 2.06
N LYS A 73 -7.13 -10.80 2.29
CA LYS A 73 -7.28 -11.35 3.64
C LYS A 73 -6.08 -10.96 4.49
N LEU A 74 -6.32 -10.67 5.78
CA LEU A 74 -5.29 -10.26 6.74
C LEU A 74 -4.09 -11.21 6.84
N LYS A 75 -4.27 -12.51 6.54
CA LYS A 75 -3.15 -13.48 6.50
C LYS A 75 -2.06 -13.14 5.48
N TYR A 76 -2.37 -12.29 4.50
CA TYR A 76 -1.44 -11.82 3.48
C TYR A 76 -0.82 -10.46 3.84
N LEU A 77 -1.17 -9.88 4.99
CA LEU A 77 -0.64 -8.58 5.39
C LEU A 77 0.85 -8.70 5.71
N ALA A 78 1.69 -7.99 4.94
CA ALA A 78 3.14 -8.01 5.12
C ALA A 78 3.63 -6.79 5.91
N ARG A 79 3.13 -5.60 5.57
CA ARG A 79 3.54 -4.33 6.20
C ARG A 79 2.42 -3.30 6.13
N VAL A 80 2.33 -2.46 7.15
CA VAL A 80 1.50 -1.26 7.16
C VAL A 80 2.37 -0.08 7.52
N GLU A 81 2.30 0.98 6.73
CA GLU A 81 3.00 2.23 6.96
C GLU A 81 2.00 3.35 7.12
N HIS A 82 2.21 4.19 8.13
CA HIS A 82 1.37 5.36 8.38
C HIS A 82 2.19 6.61 8.14
N LYS A 83 1.59 7.66 7.56
CA LYS A 83 2.31 8.91 7.21
C LYS A 83 3.23 9.44 8.31
N LYS A 84 2.82 9.33 9.58
CA LYS A 84 3.57 9.84 10.74
C LYS A 84 4.88 9.10 11.01
N THR A 85 5.08 7.92 10.44
CA THR A 85 6.27 7.09 10.68
C THR A 85 7.34 7.23 9.59
N TRP A 86 7.10 8.00 8.53
CA TRP A 86 8.10 8.23 7.49
C TRP A 86 9.10 9.29 7.90
N CYS A 87 10.37 9.07 7.55
CA CYS A 87 11.38 10.11 7.70
C CYS A 87 10.96 11.34 6.88
N PRO A 88 11.14 12.57 7.40
CA PRO A 88 10.91 13.77 6.62
C PRO A 88 11.71 13.70 5.31
N LYS A 89 11.13 14.13 4.18
CA LYS A 89 11.91 14.31 2.95
C LYS A 89 13.10 15.20 3.31
N GLN A 90 14.32 14.70 3.08
CA GLN A 90 15.50 15.55 3.13
C GLN A 90 15.35 16.57 2.00
N VAL A 91 15.09 17.82 2.38
CA VAL A 91 14.95 18.99 1.49
C VAL A 91 16.30 19.40 0.93
#